data_AF-A0A2A3K035-F1
#
_entry.id   AF-A0A2A3K035-F1
#
_cell.length_a   1.000
_cell.length_b   1.000
_cell.length_c   1.000
_cell.angle_alpha   90.00
_cell.angle_beta   90.00
_cell.angle_gamma   90.00
#
_symmetry.space_group_name_H-M   'P 1'
#
loop_
_entity.id
_entity.type
_entity.pdbx_description
1 polymer ?
#
loop_
_entity_poly.entity_id
_entity_poly.type
_entity_poly.pdbx_seq_one_letter_code
_entity_poly.pdbx_strand_id
1 'polypeptide(L)'
;MGRCYLQLSFEGRIKIAKWREAKMPIPEIADRLSRAPSTIYRDLKRNHFDGGDLPEFAGYYALNAQTMSEKRRALHRKMIQHPELKAAVEHGLKAGWSPEQIAGRMRFEGLPVTVSHETIYAHIYGPEGRAEELARHLPSRRKKRRPRYARRSRSQVFPPERSIHQRPECVKTRET
;
A
#
# COMPACT_ATOMS: atom_id res chain seq x y z
N MET A 1 -12.36 18.68 -18.82
CA MET A 1 -12.45 17.77 -17.66
C MET A 1 -11.32 16.75 -17.74
N GLY A 2 -10.38 16.79 -16.79
CA GLY A 2 -9.21 15.91 -16.82
C GLY A 2 -9.62 14.45 -16.74
N ARG A 3 -9.34 13.68 -17.80
CA ARG A 3 -9.59 12.24 -17.80
C ARG A 3 -8.68 11.62 -16.73
N CYS A 4 -9.25 11.25 -15.59
CA CYS A 4 -8.58 10.39 -14.62
C CYS A 4 -8.18 9.10 -15.36
N TYR A 5 -6.88 8.93 -15.60
CA TYR A 5 -6.35 7.72 -16.22
C TYR A 5 -6.54 6.55 -15.26
N LEU A 6 -7.62 5.80 -15.43
CA LEU A 6 -7.85 4.57 -14.69
C LEU A 6 -6.97 3.48 -15.31
N GLN A 7 -6.09 2.91 -14.51
CA GLN A 7 -5.29 1.76 -14.92
C GLN A 7 -6.23 0.57 -15.20
N LEU A 8 -5.84 -0.28 -16.15
CA LEU A 8 -6.50 -1.57 -16.37
C LEU A 8 -6.45 -2.39 -15.07
N SER A 9 -7.61 -2.89 -14.65
CA SER A 9 -7.72 -3.82 -13.53
C SER A 9 -7.17 -5.19 -13.93
N PHE A 10 -6.83 -6.01 -12.94
CA PHE A 10 -6.39 -7.38 -13.21
C PHE A 10 -7.46 -8.19 -13.96
N GLU A 11 -8.72 -8.05 -13.55
CA GLU A 11 -9.86 -8.66 -14.25
C GLU A 11 -9.97 -8.20 -15.71
N GLY A 12 -9.73 -6.91 -15.98
CA GLY A 12 -9.66 -6.38 -17.33
C GLY A 12 -8.55 -7.03 -18.17
N ARG A 13 -7.38 -7.28 -17.58
CA ARG A 13 -6.27 -7.99 -18.25
C ARG A 13 -6.58 -9.45 -18.53
N ILE A 14 -7.28 -10.14 -17.61
CA ILE A 14 -7.76 -11.52 -17.84
C ILE A 14 -8.72 -11.56 -19.04
N LYS A 15 -9.68 -10.62 -19.10
CA LYS A 15 -10.61 -10.52 -20.23
C LYS A 15 -9.88 -10.25 -21.55
N ILE A 16 -8.90 -9.33 -21.56
CA ILE A 16 -8.07 -9.06 -22.74
C ILE A 16 -7.35 -10.32 -23.20
N ALA A 17 -6.70 -11.06 -22.29
CA ALA A 17 -5.99 -12.29 -22.66
C ALA A 17 -6.94 -13.33 -23.30
N LYS A 18 -8.09 -13.58 -22.66
CA LYS A 18 -9.10 -14.52 -23.17
C LYS A 18 -9.66 -14.12 -24.54
N TRP A 19 -9.96 -12.84 -24.76
CA TRP A 19 -10.52 -12.39 -26.04
C TRP A 19 -9.46 -12.31 -27.14
N ARG A 20 -8.19 -12.08 -26.78
CA ARG A 20 -7.08 -12.17 -27.73
C ARG A 20 -6.84 -13.60 -28.20
N GLU A 21 -6.98 -14.58 -27.32
CA GLU A 21 -6.94 -16.01 -27.67
C GLU A 21 -8.09 -16.37 -28.63
N ALA A 22 -9.29 -15.81 -28.39
CA ALA A 22 -10.43 -15.90 -29.29
C ALA A 22 -10.31 -15.06 -30.60
N LYS A 23 -9.13 -14.46 -30.87
CA LYS A 23 -8.84 -13.63 -32.06
C LYS A 23 -9.78 -12.43 -32.25
N MET A 24 -10.37 -11.93 -31.17
CA MET A 24 -11.24 -10.75 -31.21
C MET A 24 -10.44 -9.48 -31.59
N PRO A 25 -10.99 -8.60 -32.44
CA PRO A 25 -10.34 -7.35 -32.80
C PRO A 25 -10.24 -6.40 -31.59
N ILE A 26 -9.13 -5.65 -31.51
CA ILE A 26 -8.84 -4.76 -30.37
C ILE A 26 -9.89 -3.66 -30.14
N PRO A 27 -10.46 -3.02 -31.19
CA PRO A 27 -11.57 -2.07 -31.00
C PRO A 27 -12.76 -2.69 -30.25
N GLU A 28 -13.16 -3.91 -30.61
CA GLU A 28 -14.28 -4.60 -29.97
C GLU A 28 -13.99 -4.94 -28.49
N ILE A 29 -12.77 -5.40 -28.19
CA ILE A 29 -12.30 -5.61 -26.81
C ILE A 29 -12.39 -4.29 -26.02
N ALA A 30 -12.03 -3.17 -26.65
CA ALA A 30 -12.04 -1.85 -26.03
C ALA A 30 -13.47 -1.38 -25.72
N ASP A 31 -14.39 -1.57 -26.66
CA ASP A 31 -15.80 -1.24 -26.48
C ASP A 31 -16.42 -2.08 -25.35
N ARG A 32 -16.15 -3.39 -25.31
CA ARG A 32 -16.61 -4.30 -24.24
C ARG A 32 -16.07 -3.94 -22.85
N LEU A 33 -14.87 -3.33 -22.76
CA LEU A 33 -14.31 -2.84 -21.49
C LEU A 33 -14.66 -1.39 -21.18
N SER A 34 -15.37 -0.71 -22.09
CA SER A 34 -15.60 0.73 -22.06
C SER A 34 -14.30 1.52 -21.90
N ARG A 35 -13.28 1.16 -22.70
CA ARG A 35 -11.95 1.78 -22.71
C ARG A 35 -11.60 2.26 -24.11
N ALA A 36 -10.72 3.26 -24.19
CA ALA A 36 -10.14 3.65 -25.47
C ALA A 36 -9.27 2.51 -26.03
N PRO A 37 -9.33 2.21 -27.35
CA PRO A 37 -8.50 1.19 -27.98
C PRO A 37 -7.00 1.41 -27.73
N SER A 38 -6.57 2.67 -27.73
CA SER A 38 -5.17 3.05 -27.44
C SER A 38 -4.69 2.61 -26.07
N THR A 39 -5.56 2.49 -25.07
CA THR A 39 -5.23 1.95 -23.74
C THR A 39 -4.86 0.47 -23.84
N ILE A 40 -5.62 -0.30 -24.63
CA ILE A 40 -5.38 -1.73 -24.81
C ILE A 40 -4.10 -1.95 -25.61
N TYR A 41 -3.90 -1.24 -26.72
CA TYR A 41 -2.65 -1.30 -27.47
C TYR A 41 -1.43 -1.00 -26.61
N ARG A 42 -1.50 0.05 -25.76
CA ARG A 42 -0.42 0.41 -24.85
C ARG A 42 -0.18 -0.66 -23.79
N ASP A 43 -1.23 -1.27 -23.23
CA ASP A 43 -1.06 -2.34 -22.23
C ASP A 43 -0.44 -3.58 -22.88
N LEU A 44 -0.94 -4.02 -24.03
CA LEU A 44 -0.38 -5.14 -24.81
C LEU A 44 1.09 -4.90 -25.13
N LYS A 45 1.46 -3.71 -25.63
CA LYS A 45 2.85 -3.37 -25.99
C LYS A 45 3.77 -3.34 -24.77
N ARG A 46 3.31 -2.80 -23.63
CA ARG A 46 4.14 -2.63 -22.42
C ARG A 46 4.29 -3.90 -21.59
N ASN A 47 3.41 -4.87 -21.80
CA ASN A 47 3.28 -6.07 -20.98
C ASN A 47 3.39 -7.36 -21.80
N HIS A 48 4.00 -7.27 -22.97
CA HIS A 48 4.31 -8.44 -23.77
C HIS A 48 5.45 -9.22 -23.11
N PHE A 49 5.26 -10.53 -23.00
CA PHE A 49 6.31 -11.45 -22.63
C PHE A 49 6.96 -11.96 -23.91
N ASP A 50 8.27 -11.78 -24.02
CA ASP A 50 9.10 -12.07 -25.19
C ASP A 50 9.51 -13.55 -25.30
N GLY A 51 9.21 -14.38 -24.29
CA GLY A 51 9.50 -15.82 -24.32
C GLY A 51 10.94 -16.19 -23.97
N GLY A 52 11.87 -15.23 -23.99
CA GLY A 52 13.29 -15.47 -23.70
C GLY A 52 13.85 -16.61 -24.56
N ASP A 53 14.41 -17.62 -23.90
CA ASP A 53 14.97 -18.82 -24.55
C ASP A 53 13.92 -19.75 -25.16
N LEU A 54 12.63 -19.51 -24.88
CA LEU A 54 11.51 -20.27 -25.43
C LEU A 54 10.51 -19.33 -26.13
N PRO A 55 10.81 -18.92 -27.38
CA PRO A 55 9.97 -18.01 -28.15
C PRO A 55 8.53 -18.50 -28.38
N GLU A 56 8.30 -19.81 -28.30
CA GLU A 56 6.97 -20.43 -28.41
C GLU A 56 6.00 -20.01 -27.29
N PHE A 57 6.53 -19.57 -26.14
CA PHE A 57 5.73 -19.01 -25.06
C PHE A 57 5.70 -17.48 -25.07
N ALA A 58 6.18 -16.83 -26.13
CA ALA A 58 6.04 -15.38 -26.28
C ALA A 58 4.56 -15.00 -26.43
N GLY A 59 4.08 -14.04 -25.65
CA GLY A 59 2.65 -13.76 -25.61
C GLY A 59 2.22 -12.70 -24.62
N TYR A 60 0.90 -12.48 -24.59
CA TYR A 60 0.27 -11.63 -23.58
C TYR A 60 -0.40 -12.51 -22.53
N TYR A 61 0.15 -12.50 -21.32
CA TYR A 61 -0.41 -13.22 -20.18
C TYR A 61 -0.87 -12.23 -19.12
N ALA A 62 -2.11 -12.35 -18.67
CA ALA A 62 -2.70 -11.41 -17.73
C ALA A 62 -1.90 -11.29 -16.42
N LEU A 63 -1.37 -12.41 -15.91
CA LEU A 63 -0.57 -12.44 -14.68
C LEU A 63 0.77 -11.71 -14.86
N ASN A 64 1.47 -11.97 -15.97
CA ASN A 64 2.73 -11.29 -16.30
C ASN A 64 2.48 -9.79 -16.49
N ALA A 65 1.42 -9.43 -17.21
CA ALA A 65 1.04 -8.05 -17.44
C ALA A 65 0.72 -7.28 -16.15
N GLN A 66 0.00 -7.91 -15.23
CA GLN A 66 -0.26 -7.36 -13.91
C GLN A 66 1.04 -7.16 -13.13
N THR A 67 1.87 -8.21 -13.07
CA THR A 67 3.14 -8.19 -12.33
C THR A 67 4.09 -7.12 -12.87
N MET A 68 4.24 -7.01 -14.19
CA MET A 68 5.05 -5.97 -14.83
C MET A 68 4.51 -4.56 -14.55
N SER A 69 3.19 -4.39 -14.58
CA SER A 69 2.55 -3.12 -14.23
C SER A 69 2.79 -2.72 -12.77
N GLU A 70 2.69 -3.68 -11.84
CA GLU A 70 2.96 -3.47 -10.43
C GLU A 70 4.43 -3.15 -10.15
N LYS A 71 5.37 -3.88 -10.78
CA LYS A 71 6.80 -3.61 -10.70
C LYS A 71 7.13 -2.20 -11.16
N ARG A 72 6.65 -1.78 -12.33
CA ARG A 72 6.85 -0.40 -12.83
C ARG A 72 6.31 0.64 -11.86
N ARG A 73 5.13 0.40 -11.28
CA ARG A 73 4.56 1.31 -10.28
C ARG A 73 5.36 1.32 -8.98
N ALA A 74 5.90 0.18 -8.57
CA ALA A 74 6.70 0.06 -7.36
C ALA A 74 7.97 0.90 -7.44
N LEU A 75 8.65 0.92 -8.60
CA LEU A 75 9.83 1.76 -8.83
C LEU A 75 9.57 3.25 -8.56
N HIS A 76 8.34 3.72 -8.81
CA HIS A 76 7.97 5.11 -8.57
C HIS A 76 7.66 5.44 -7.10
N ARG A 77 7.78 4.50 -6.16
CA ARG A 77 7.62 4.78 -4.73
C ARG A 77 8.72 5.74 -4.27
N LYS A 78 8.36 6.78 -3.50
CA LYS A 78 9.29 7.82 -3.03
C LYS A 78 10.51 7.25 -2.30
N MET A 79 10.33 6.20 -1.52
CA MET A 79 11.42 5.56 -0.77
C MET A 79 12.40 4.77 -1.66
N ILE A 80 12.00 4.41 -2.87
CA ILE A 80 12.90 3.82 -3.87
C ILE A 80 13.59 4.92 -4.68
N GLN A 81 12.83 5.95 -5.08
CA GLN A 81 13.38 7.07 -5.86
C GLN A 81 14.35 7.95 -5.06
N HIS A 82 14.17 8.06 -3.74
CA HIS A 82 14.98 8.92 -2.87
C HIS A 82 15.61 8.09 -1.74
N PRO A 83 16.81 7.53 -1.95
CA PRO A 83 17.50 6.74 -0.93
C PRO A 83 17.77 7.52 0.36
N GLU A 84 18.09 8.81 0.26
CA GLU A 84 18.31 9.68 1.43
C GLU A 84 17.06 9.80 2.31
N LEU A 85 15.89 9.87 1.68
CA LEU A 85 14.60 9.89 2.38
C LEU A 85 14.35 8.57 3.10
N LYS A 86 14.67 7.43 2.47
CA LYS A 86 14.59 6.11 3.11
C LYS A 86 15.52 6.04 4.32
N ALA A 87 16.77 6.45 4.18
CA ALA A 87 17.75 6.48 5.26
C ALA A 87 17.30 7.36 6.44
N ALA A 88 16.75 8.54 6.17
CA ALA A 88 16.21 9.43 7.20
C ALA A 88 15.04 8.80 7.97
N VAL A 89 14.13 8.11 7.27
CA VAL A 89 13.03 7.38 7.91
C VAL A 89 13.57 6.24 8.78
N GLU A 90 14.49 5.42 8.28
CA GLU A 90 15.09 4.33 9.05
C GLU A 90 15.84 4.83 10.28
N HIS A 91 16.58 5.93 10.15
CA HIS A 91 17.27 6.55 11.27
C HIS A 91 16.28 7.01 12.35
N GLY A 92 15.20 7.70 11.97
CA GLY A 92 14.14 8.10 12.89
C GLY A 92 13.46 6.91 13.57
N LEU A 93 13.21 5.83 12.82
CA LEU A 93 12.66 4.60 13.39
C LEU A 93 13.63 3.99 14.42
N LYS A 94 14.91 3.83 14.09
CA LYS A 94 15.93 3.29 15.00
C LYS A 94 16.10 4.14 16.28
N ALA A 95 15.88 5.45 16.18
CA ALA A 95 15.82 6.38 17.31
C ALA A 95 14.52 6.28 18.14
N GLY A 96 13.58 5.40 17.78
CA GLY A 96 12.33 5.14 18.50
C GLY A 96 11.19 6.10 18.14
N TRP A 97 11.30 6.90 17.08
CA TRP A 97 10.25 7.81 16.67
C TRP A 97 9.08 7.07 16.01
N SER A 98 7.86 7.56 16.22
CA SER A 98 6.68 7.07 15.52
C SER A 98 6.66 7.56 14.06
N PRO A 99 6.02 6.83 13.14
CA PRO A 99 5.82 7.27 11.76
C PRO A 99 5.19 8.66 11.64
N GLU A 100 4.28 9.01 12.55
CA GLU A 100 3.67 10.33 12.64
C GLU A 100 4.67 11.40 13.07
N GLN A 101 5.55 11.10 14.03
CA GLN A 101 6.62 12.00 14.46
C GLN A 101 7.61 12.26 13.33
N ILE A 102 8.05 11.21 12.62
CA ILE A 102 8.97 11.33 11.49
C ILE A 102 8.35 12.20 10.39
N ALA A 103 7.13 11.89 9.95
CA ALA A 103 6.44 12.66 8.92
C ALA A 103 6.10 14.10 9.36
N GLY A 104 5.87 14.32 10.66
CA GLY A 104 5.70 15.65 11.24
C GLY A 104 7.00 16.45 11.22
N ARG A 105 8.10 15.84 11.66
CA ARG A 105 9.43 16.44 11.73
C ARG A 105 9.94 16.86 10.35
N MET A 106 9.82 15.98 9.35
CA MET A 106 10.20 16.29 7.97
C MET A 106 9.49 17.54 7.41
N ARG A 107 8.21 17.72 7.77
CA ARG A 107 7.44 18.91 7.37
C ARG A 107 7.85 20.15 8.15
N PHE A 108 8.13 20.01 9.43
CA PHE A 108 8.59 21.10 10.28
C PHE A 108 9.97 21.63 9.85
N GLU A 109 10.89 20.73 9.50
CA GLU A 109 12.24 21.07 9.01
C GLU A 109 12.26 21.56 7.56
N GLY A 110 11.11 21.58 6.87
CA GLY A 110 11.00 22.12 5.51
C GLY A 110 11.76 21.30 4.46
N LEU A 111 11.88 19.98 4.64
CA LEU A 111 12.61 19.13 3.69
C LEU A 111 11.96 19.20 2.29
N PRO A 112 12.75 19.24 1.21
CA PRO A 112 12.24 19.36 -0.16
C PRO A 112 11.39 18.15 -0.58
N VAL A 113 11.66 16.98 -0.01
CA VAL A 113 10.90 15.75 -0.24
C VAL A 113 10.38 15.23 1.08
N THR A 114 9.06 15.12 1.21
CA THR A 114 8.39 14.59 2.41
C THR A 114 7.53 13.36 2.09
N VAL A 115 7.30 12.54 3.11
CA VAL A 115 6.40 11.38 3.09
C VAL A 115 5.34 11.48 4.16
N SER A 116 4.17 10.90 3.88
CA SER A 116 3.13 10.73 4.88
C SER A 116 3.46 9.55 5.81
N HIS A 117 2.95 9.59 7.04
CA HIS A 117 3.04 8.47 7.98
C HIS A 117 2.47 7.17 7.39
N GLU A 118 1.45 7.27 6.53
CA GLU A 118 0.88 6.13 5.79
C GLU A 118 1.91 5.45 4.88
N THR A 119 2.74 6.25 4.21
CA THR A 119 3.82 5.74 3.34
C THR A 119 4.89 5.03 4.17
N ILE A 120 5.23 5.59 5.33
CA ILE A 120 6.17 4.98 6.28
C ILE A 120 5.60 3.65 6.79
N TYR A 121 4.33 3.59 7.19
CA TYR A 121 3.68 2.34 7.58
C TYR A 121 3.67 1.32 6.44
N ALA A 122 3.37 1.73 5.21
CA ALA A 122 3.38 0.84 4.05
C ALA A 122 4.76 0.24 3.78
N HIS A 123 5.84 0.99 4.06
CA HIS A 123 7.21 0.51 3.97
C HIS A 123 7.56 -0.48 5.09
N ILE A 124 7.27 -0.12 6.35
CA ILE A 124 7.53 -0.98 7.52
C ILE A 124 6.87 -2.35 7.37
N TYR A 125 5.60 -2.38 6.94
CA TYR A 125 4.85 -3.63 6.75
C TYR A 125 5.00 -4.22 5.34
N GLY A 126 5.77 -3.56 4.47
CA GLY A 126 6.12 -4.03 3.14
C GLY A 126 7.08 -5.24 3.17
N PRO A 127 7.49 -5.77 2.00
CA PRO A 127 8.47 -6.85 1.94
C PRO A 127 9.84 -6.40 2.51
N GLU A 128 10.33 -5.22 2.11
CA GLU A 128 11.61 -4.65 2.56
C GLU A 128 11.62 -4.42 4.08
N GLY A 129 10.66 -3.66 4.62
CA GLY A 129 10.62 -3.38 6.05
C GLY A 129 10.37 -4.61 6.93
N ARG A 130 9.79 -5.69 6.38
CA ARG A 130 9.71 -6.99 7.07
C ARG A 130 11.05 -7.72 7.08
N ALA A 131 11.80 -7.68 5.99
CA ALA A 131 13.14 -8.28 5.92
C ALA A 131 14.12 -7.58 6.87
N GLU A 132 14.02 -6.25 6.98
CA GLU A 132 14.82 -5.41 7.89
C GLU A 132 14.25 -5.35 9.33
N GLU A 133 13.15 -6.06 9.60
CA GLU A 133 12.47 -6.12 10.90
C GLU A 133 12.10 -4.74 11.51
N LEU A 134 11.83 -3.74 10.67
CA LEU A 134 11.58 -2.34 11.06
C LEU A 134 10.42 -2.19 12.05
N ALA A 135 9.47 -3.13 12.06
CA ALA A 135 8.35 -3.13 12.99
C ALA A 135 8.78 -3.23 14.47
N ARG A 136 9.99 -3.74 14.75
CA ARG A 136 10.56 -3.81 16.11
C ARG A 136 10.91 -2.44 16.68
N HIS A 137 11.21 -1.48 15.81
CA HIS A 137 11.55 -0.11 16.19
C HIS A 137 10.33 0.76 16.48
N LEU A 138 9.13 0.31 16.10
CA LEU A 138 7.91 1.04 16.43
C LEU A 138 7.66 1.05 17.95
N PRO A 139 7.19 2.16 18.53
CA PRO A 139 6.86 2.22 19.96
C PRO A 139 5.90 1.11 20.43
N SER A 140 4.94 0.73 19.59
CA SER A 140 3.99 -0.33 19.92
C SER A 140 4.48 -1.76 19.59
N ARG A 141 5.62 -1.90 18.90
CA ARG A 141 6.24 -3.18 18.47
C ARG A 141 5.29 -4.21 17.84
N ARG A 142 4.23 -3.75 17.16
CA ARG A 142 3.18 -4.64 16.68
C ARG A 142 3.64 -5.41 15.45
N LYS A 143 3.56 -6.74 15.53
CA LYS A 143 3.78 -7.65 14.40
C LYS A 143 2.84 -7.37 13.21
N LYS A 144 1.61 -6.90 13.46
CA LYS A 144 0.63 -6.55 12.44
C LYS A 144 0.16 -5.10 12.60
N ARG A 145 -0.02 -4.44 11.46
CA ARG A 145 -0.62 -3.12 11.40
C ARG A 145 -2.07 -3.18 11.89
N ARG A 146 -2.48 -2.24 12.75
CA ARG A 146 -3.90 -2.04 13.06
C ARG A 146 -4.51 -1.10 12.02
N PRO A 147 -5.63 -1.49 11.37
CA PRO A 147 -6.37 -0.56 10.53
C PRO A 147 -6.78 0.69 11.32
N ARG A 148 -6.75 1.85 10.67
CA ARG A 148 -7.12 3.14 11.28
C ARG A 148 -8.55 3.12 11.86
N TYR A 149 -9.47 2.42 11.21
CA TYR A 149 -10.88 2.28 11.62
C TYR A 149 -11.20 0.92 12.22
N ALA A 150 -10.21 0.23 12.79
CA ALA A 150 -10.48 -1.02 13.49
C ALA A 150 -11.37 -0.75 14.71
N ARG A 151 -12.52 -1.43 14.77
CA ARG A 151 -13.42 -1.38 15.93
C ARG A 151 -12.66 -1.87 17.16
N ARG A 152 -12.63 -1.07 18.23
CA ARG A 152 -12.17 -1.56 19.53
C ARG A 152 -13.14 -2.64 20.01
N SER A 153 -12.65 -3.72 20.61
CA SER A 153 -13.56 -4.69 21.24
C SER A 153 -14.37 -3.96 22.30
N ARG A 154 -15.67 -4.26 22.36
CA ARG A 154 -16.59 -3.73 23.37
C ARG A 154 -16.62 -4.57 24.64
N SER A 155 -15.68 -5.51 24.77
CA SER A 155 -15.49 -6.29 25.98
C SER A 155 -15.25 -5.34 27.15
N GLN A 156 -16.00 -5.51 28.24
CA GLN A 156 -15.72 -4.77 29.46
C GLN A 156 -14.28 -5.07 29.90
N VAL A 157 -13.47 -4.02 30.02
CA VAL A 157 -12.07 -4.12 30.48
C VAL A 157 -12.03 -4.51 31.96
N PHE A 158 -13.06 -4.11 32.71
CA PHE A 158 -13.21 -4.39 34.13
C PHE A 158 -14.50 -5.19 34.36
N PRO A 159 -14.49 -6.16 35.29
CA PRO A 159 -15.73 -6.78 35.74
C PRO A 159 -16.73 -5.73 36.22
N PRO A 160 -18.06 -5.98 36.13
CA PRO A 160 -19.07 -5.06 36.64
C PRO A 160 -18.90 -4.76 38.14
N GLU A 161 -18.32 -5.69 38.90
CA GLU A 161 -17.93 -5.58 40.32
C GLU A 161 -16.81 -4.55 40.58
N ARG A 162 -16.10 -4.09 39.55
CA ARG A 162 -15.09 -3.03 39.64
C ARG A 162 -15.49 -1.79 38.84
N SER A 163 -16.79 -1.62 38.63
CA SER A 163 -17.33 -0.44 37.99
C SER A 163 -17.06 0.81 38.82
N ILE A 164 -16.80 1.94 38.16
CA ILE A 164 -16.66 3.24 38.82
C ILE A 164 -17.88 3.62 39.66
N HIS A 165 -19.04 3.04 39.35
CA HIS A 165 -20.28 3.20 40.10
C HIS A 165 -20.26 2.52 41.47
N GLN A 166 -19.38 1.54 41.69
CA GLN A 166 -19.20 0.84 42.97
C GLN A 166 -18.07 1.43 43.83
N ARG A 167 -17.56 2.61 43.48
CA ARG A 167 -16.49 3.25 44.27
C ARG A 167 -16.97 3.55 45.70
N PRO A 168 -16.10 3.40 46.73
CA PRO A 168 -16.44 3.75 48.11
C PRO A 168 -16.88 5.21 48.25
N GLU A 169 -17.83 5.48 49.14
CA GLU A 169 -18.36 6.83 49.39
C GLU A 169 -17.29 7.83 49.85
N CYS A 170 -16.28 7.37 50.60
CA CYS A 170 -15.15 8.20 51.03
C CYS A 170 -14.33 8.80 49.87
N VAL A 171 -14.44 8.26 48.65
CA VAL A 171 -13.78 8.81 47.45
C VAL A 171 -14.55 10.00 46.87
N LYS A 172 -15.83 10.18 47.21
CA LYS A 172 -16.63 11.31 46.73
C LYS A 172 -16.25 12.62 47.41
N THR A 173 -15.79 12.57 48.67
CA THR A 173 -15.65 13.76 49.51
C THR A 173 -14.43 14.61 49.18
N ARG A 174 -13.44 14.12 48.42
CA ARG A 174 -12.21 14.88 48.07
C ARG A 174 -11.54 15.58 49.26
N GLU A 175 -11.79 15.12 50.47
CA GLU A 175 -11.11 15.62 51.65
C GLU A 175 -9.71 15.04 51.64
N THR A 176 -8.73 15.94 51.48
CA THR A 176 -7.29 15.68 51.57
C THR A 176 -6.87 15.51 53.01
#